data_AF-A0A1F7PMN7-F1
#
_entry.id   AF-A0A1F7PMN7-F1
#
_cell.length_a   1.000
_cell.length_b   1.000
_cell.length_c   1.000
_cell.angle_alpha   90.00
_cell.angle_beta   90.00
_cell.angle_gamma   90.00
#
_symmetry.space_group_name_H-M   'P 1'
#
loop_
_entity.id
_entity.type
_entity.pdbx_description
1 polymer ?
#
loop_
_entity_poly.entity_id
_entity_poly.type
_entity_poly.pdbx_seq_one_letter_code
_entity_poly.pdbx_strand_id
1 'polypeptide(L)'
;MYGHAFRTHSVERVLQELEVHRGNMYTFFADDIFTANKKRVKELLRGMIARGLTPEWGAQVRTETVDDPELLELMRDSNCFNVYVGFESINPRTLKLFNKKQDLGKIERSIERFHAHKIRIHGMFVVGSDEDDLETLDATAEFALKHDIDSVQFMILTPIPGSPDYDTLYDHGRKYVISKNWQFYDGHHVVHQPRRLSPYELQMGAIQAMEKFYSWRGIAQKLWKRDVYYATIRYWGKKMLREWWKDAENRQHVEWLRAQLYADAAALGHGAVKTVGLPALLLQDSLGRLLQRFLGELGVKVVPLAEAAAESAARARETFDCLITPIVKRAAKERGEFHASLQAVTDGLRAQWEKLPKVSFPLVDGQGPVFEPFAKIGLLFTQNLDRIRDAYKNAGIAEGLWEAA
;
A
#
# COMPACT_ATOMS: atom_id res chain seq x y z
N MET A 1 3.13 21.88 -3.04
CA MET A 1 2.15 22.95 -2.73
C MET A 1 2.74 24.15 -1.95
N TYR A 2 3.88 24.05 -1.23
CA TYR A 2 4.43 25.18 -0.44
C TYR A 2 5.90 25.58 -0.72
N GLY A 3 6.51 25.09 -1.82
CA GLY A 3 7.94 25.29 -2.12
C GLY A 3 8.87 24.41 -1.27
N HIS A 4 10.19 24.46 -1.52
CA HIS A 4 11.18 23.58 -0.86
C HIS A 4 11.88 24.20 0.35
N ALA A 5 11.52 25.44 0.73
CA ALA A 5 12.13 26.17 1.84
C ALA A 5 11.23 26.19 3.07
N PHE A 6 11.81 26.00 4.24
CA PHE A 6 11.12 26.12 5.52
C PHE A 6 10.89 27.59 5.86
N ARG A 7 9.63 28.00 6.04
CA ARG A 7 9.25 29.37 6.40
C ARG A 7 8.60 29.36 7.77
N THR A 8 8.97 30.31 8.62
CA THR A 8 8.49 30.38 10.00
C THR A 8 8.03 31.77 10.39
N HIS A 9 6.98 31.86 11.19
CA HIS A 9 6.70 33.07 11.97
C HIS A 9 7.76 33.27 13.06
N SER A 10 7.94 34.52 13.52
CA SER A 10 8.80 34.80 14.67
C SER A 10 8.27 34.12 15.94
N VAL A 11 9.16 33.77 16.87
CA VAL A 11 8.77 33.15 18.14
C VAL A 11 7.80 34.06 18.90
N GLU A 12 8.09 35.37 18.96
CA GLU A 12 7.24 36.34 19.64
C GLU A 12 5.81 36.37 19.08
N ARG A 13 5.67 36.34 17.75
CA ARG A 13 4.35 36.31 17.13
C ARG A 13 3.55 35.08 17.56
N VAL A 14 4.18 33.90 17.55
CA VAL A 14 3.49 32.65 17.97
C VAL A 14 3.11 32.71 19.45
N LEU A 15 3.98 33.25 20.31
CA LEU A 15 3.65 33.43 21.73
C LEU A 15 2.47 34.41 21.93
N GLN A 16 2.38 35.48 21.13
CA GLN A 16 1.24 36.40 21.15
C GLN A 16 -0.06 35.71 20.70
N GLU A 17 0.01 34.87 19.65
CA GLU A 17 -1.15 34.08 19.21
C GLU A 17 -1.60 33.09 20.30
N LEU A 18 -0.67 32.43 21.00
CA LEU A 18 -0.99 31.57 22.15
C LEU A 18 -1.60 32.36 23.32
N GLU A 19 -1.14 33.59 23.56
CA GLU A 19 -1.67 34.48 24.61
C GLU A 19 -3.12 34.90 24.31
N VAL A 20 -3.42 35.27 23.06
CA VAL A 20 -4.79 35.60 22.61
C VAL A 20 -5.73 34.40 22.81
N HIS A 21 -5.22 33.18 22.67
CA HIS A 21 -5.95 31.93 22.85
C HIS A 21 -5.71 31.27 24.22
N ARG A 22 -5.28 32.04 25.22
CA ARG A 22 -5.11 31.56 26.60
C ARG A 22 -6.44 30.97 27.10
N GLY A 23 -6.41 29.73 27.56
CA GLY A 23 -7.59 28.99 28.01
C GLY A 23 -8.08 27.92 27.04
N ASN A 24 -7.51 27.83 25.83
CA ASN A 24 -7.71 26.66 24.98
C ASN A 24 -7.30 25.39 25.72
N MET A 25 -8.16 24.36 25.67
CA MET A 25 -7.84 23.06 26.23
C MET A 25 -6.70 22.37 25.47
N TYR A 26 -6.68 22.53 24.15
CA TYR A 26 -5.71 21.88 23.27
C TYR A 26 -5.30 22.79 22.11
N THR A 27 -4.01 22.78 21.76
CA THR A 27 -3.44 23.50 20.62
C THR A 27 -2.72 22.55 19.68
N PHE A 28 -3.03 22.59 18.39
CA PHE A 28 -2.29 21.84 17.38
C PHE A 28 -1.40 22.77 16.54
N PHE A 29 -0.09 22.54 16.57
CA PHE A 29 0.83 23.22 15.66
C PHE A 29 0.79 22.54 14.28
N ALA A 30 0.29 23.28 13.29
CA ALA A 30 0.02 22.78 11.95
C ALA A 30 1.26 22.76 11.02
N ASP A 31 2.47 22.94 11.55
CA ASP A 31 3.71 22.78 10.80
C ASP A 31 3.84 21.35 10.24
N ASP A 32 4.17 21.21 8.95
CA ASP A 32 4.40 19.89 8.30
C ASP A 32 5.46 19.05 9.05
N ILE A 33 6.48 19.73 9.58
CA ILE A 33 7.50 19.16 10.46
C ILE A 33 7.83 20.21 11.52
N PHE A 34 7.15 20.16 12.65
CA PHE A 34 7.32 21.13 13.74
C PHE A 34 8.78 21.25 14.19
N THR A 35 9.49 20.13 14.26
CA THR A 35 10.87 20.04 14.74
C THR A 35 11.94 20.26 13.66
N ALA A 36 11.56 20.73 12.47
CA ALA A 36 12.51 20.98 11.37
C ALA A 36 13.60 21.99 11.76
N ASN A 37 13.27 23.03 12.52
CA ASN A 37 14.22 23.97 13.10
C ASN A 37 14.24 23.82 14.63
N LYS A 38 15.01 22.84 15.11
CA LYS A 38 15.12 22.51 16.55
C LYS A 38 15.51 23.72 17.42
N LYS A 39 16.40 24.60 16.93
CA LYS A 39 16.81 25.81 17.69
C LYS A 39 15.61 26.72 17.95
N ARG A 40 14.86 27.07 16.90
CA ARG A 40 13.66 27.92 17.02
C ARG A 40 12.60 27.28 17.91
N VAL A 41 12.38 25.96 17.77
CA VAL A 41 11.40 25.26 18.61
C VAL A 41 11.79 25.35 20.07
N LYS A 42 13.05 25.10 20.43
CA LYS A 42 13.51 25.23 21.82
C LYS A 42 13.34 26.66 22.37
N GLU A 43 13.56 27.68 21.55
CA GLU A 43 13.25 29.08 21.93
C GLU A 43 11.75 29.30 22.18
N LEU A 44 10.89 28.76 21.32
CA LEU A 44 9.43 28.82 21.49
C LEU A 44 8.96 28.11 22.76
N LEU A 45 9.39 26.86 22.97
CA LEU A 45 8.97 26.06 24.13
C LEU A 45 9.42 26.69 25.45
N ARG A 46 10.65 27.24 25.51
CA ARG A 46 11.10 28.02 26.67
C ARG A 46 10.24 29.26 26.89
N GLY A 47 9.88 29.97 25.83
CA GLY A 47 8.97 31.13 25.90
C GLY A 47 7.57 30.75 26.41
N MET A 48 7.03 29.60 25.97
CA MET A 48 5.75 29.07 26.44
C MET A 48 5.79 28.78 27.94
N ILE A 49 6.82 28.06 28.39
CA ILE A 49 7.02 27.72 29.81
C ILE A 49 7.16 29.01 30.65
N ALA A 50 8.00 29.95 30.22
CA ALA A 50 8.25 31.19 30.94
C ALA A 50 7.01 32.09 31.10
N ARG A 51 6.09 32.08 30.12
CA ARG A 51 4.84 32.87 30.13
C ARG A 51 3.64 32.13 30.73
N GLY A 52 3.82 30.87 31.15
CA GLY A 52 2.72 29.99 31.57
C GLY A 52 1.70 29.73 30.46
N LEU A 53 2.17 29.66 29.20
CA LEU A 53 1.38 29.40 27.99
C LEU A 53 1.54 27.94 27.56
N THR A 54 1.13 27.01 28.43
CA THR A 54 1.34 25.57 28.25
C THR A 54 0.00 24.80 28.19
N PRO A 55 -0.87 25.08 27.19
CA PRO A 55 -2.03 24.22 26.94
C PRO A 55 -1.55 22.80 26.60
N GLU A 56 -2.41 21.79 26.68
CA GLU A 56 -2.06 20.53 26.03
C GLU A 56 -1.83 20.81 24.55
N TRP A 57 -0.77 20.27 23.97
CA TRP A 57 -0.49 20.51 22.57
C TRP A 57 0.01 19.29 21.83
N GLY A 58 -0.13 19.33 20.51
CA GLY A 58 0.44 18.34 19.62
C GLY A 58 0.93 18.92 18.31
N ALA A 59 1.74 18.16 17.61
CA ALA A 59 2.32 18.56 16.33
C ALA A 59 2.78 17.34 15.51
N GLN A 60 3.02 17.54 14.22
CA GLN A 60 3.69 16.55 13.38
C GLN A 60 5.20 16.61 13.55
N VAL A 61 5.82 15.44 13.77
CA VAL A 61 7.26 15.31 14.02
C VAL A 61 7.83 14.09 13.30
N ARG A 62 9.15 14.05 13.19
CA ARG A 62 9.89 12.90 12.65
C ARG A 62 10.54 12.09 13.76
N THR A 63 10.90 10.83 13.48
CA THR A 63 11.53 9.94 14.46
C THR A 63 12.84 10.52 15.01
N GLU A 64 13.62 11.27 14.22
CA GLU A 64 14.84 11.96 14.69
C GLU A 64 14.61 13.10 15.70
N THR A 65 13.37 13.41 16.05
CA THR A 65 13.04 14.36 17.12
C THR A 65 13.62 13.88 18.44
N VAL A 66 13.51 12.57 18.71
CA VAL A 66 13.95 11.97 19.97
C VAL A 66 15.47 11.93 20.14
N ASP A 67 16.23 12.29 19.11
CA ASP A 67 17.70 12.32 19.14
C ASP A 67 18.23 13.56 19.91
N ASP A 68 17.37 14.54 20.24
CA ASP A 68 17.70 15.73 21.07
C ASP A 68 17.01 15.64 22.43
N PRO A 69 17.71 15.22 23.51
CA PRO A 69 17.12 15.06 24.85
C PRO A 69 16.56 16.37 25.44
N GLU A 70 17.25 17.49 25.23
CA GLU A 70 16.79 18.80 25.72
C GLU A 70 15.46 19.18 25.06
N LEU A 71 15.31 18.90 23.77
CA LEU A 71 14.05 19.14 23.07
C LEU A 71 12.91 18.30 23.67
N LEU A 72 13.14 17.02 23.98
CA LEU A 72 12.12 16.16 24.59
C LEU A 72 11.71 16.63 26.00
N GLU A 73 12.66 17.09 26.80
CA GLU A 73 12.39 17.68 28.11
C GLU A 73 11.53 18.94 27.97
N LEU A 74 11.90 19.84 27.05
CA LEU A 74 11.10 21.05 26.78
C LEU A 74 9.71 20.71 26.24
N MET A 75 9.57 19.68 25.41
CA MET A 75 8.27 19.21 24.93
C MET A 75 7.39 18.75 26.11
N ARG A 76 7.93 17.92 27.01
CA ARG A 76 7.23 17.50 28.22
C ARG A 76 6.84 18.70 29.09
N ASP A 77 7.79 19.58 29.38
CA ASP A 77 7.60 20.69 30.34
C ASP A 77 6.68 21.79 29.80
N SER A 78 6.54 21.88 28.47
CA SER A 78 5.57 22.75 27.80
C SER A 78 4.20 22.10 27.58
N ASN A 79 3.96 20.90 28.14
CA ASN A 79 2.71 20.14 28.05
C ASN A 79 2.39 19.54 26.67
N CYS A 80 3.42 19.01 25.99
CA CYS A 80 3.23 18.21 24.78
C CYS A 80 2.47 16.92 25.13
N PHE A 81 1.23 16.85 24.70
CA PHE A 81 0.32 15.76 25.00
C PHE A 81 0.49 14.61 24.00
N ASN A 82 0.53 14.90 22.70
CA ASN A 82 0.56 13.90 21.63
C ASN A 82 1.33 14.38 20.40
N VAL A 83 2.17 13.52 19.84
CA VAL A 83 2.88 13.76 18.57
C VAL A 83 2.37 12.86 17.47
N TYR A 84 2.36 13.39 16.24
CA TYR A 84 1.99 12.66 15.04
C TYR A 84 3.29 12.29 14.33
N VAL A 85 3.64 11.00 14.36
CA VAL A 85 4.96 10.53 13.90
C VAL A 85 4.81 9.82 12.56
N GLY A 86 5.52 10.33 11.55
CA GLY A 86 5.63 9.68 10.23
C GLY A 86 6.53 8.45 10.29
N PHE A 87 5.98 7.30 10.67
CA PHE A 87 6.68 6.01 10.60
C PHE A 87 6.73 5.47 9.18
N GLU A 88 5.68 5.73 8.40
CA GLU A 88 5.46 5.30 7.02
C GLU A 88 5.33 3.79 6.86
N SER A 89 6.33 3.01 7.27
CA SER A 89 6.31 1.56 7.15
C SER A 89 7.27 0.92 8.16
N ILE A 90 7.01 -0.33 8.54
CA ILE A 90 7.97 -1.18 9.25
C ILE A 90 8.74 -2.11 8.31
N ASN A 91 8.32 -2.18 7.04
CA ASN A 91 8.97 -2.99 6.01
C ASN A 91 10.24 -2.28 5.53
N PRO A 92 11.45 -2.83 5.77
CA PRO A 92 12.70 -2.18 5.38
C PRO A 92 12.79 -1.90 3.88
N ARG A 93 12.16 -2.74 3.05
CA ARG A 93 12.12 -2.56 1.59
C ARG A 93 11.28 -1.34 1.20
N THR A 94 10.11 -1.16 1.83
CA THR A 94 9.28 0.03 1.64
C THR A 94 9.97 1.30 2.16
N LEU A 95 10.63 1.24 3.33
CA LEU A 95 11.40 2.38 3.85
C LEU A 95 12.54 2.79 2.90
N LYS A 96 13.26 1.82 2.33
CA LYS A 96 14.29 2.05 1.31
C LYS A 96 13.69 2.65 0.04
N LEU A 97 12.55 2.14 -0.44
CA LEU A 97 11.85 2.64 -1.61
C LEU A 97 11.42 4.11 -1.43
N PHE A 98 10.94 4.47 -0.24
CA PHE A 98 10.56 5.85 0.10
C PHE A 98 11.75 6.76 0.44
N ASN A 99 12.99 6.28 0.26
CA ASN A 99 14.22 6.99 0.60
C ASN A 99 14.21 7.53 2.05
N LYS A 100 13.61 6.77 2.97
CA LYS A 100 13.57 7.13 4.39
C LYS A 100 14.88 6.71 5.05
N LYS A 101 15.47 7.64 5.80
CA LYS A 101 16.73 7.43 6.56
C LYS A 101 16.51 6.75 7.92
N GLN A 102 15.34 6.16 8.16
CA GLN A 102 15.00 5.47 9.40
C GLN A 102 14.92 3.97 9.17
N ASP A 103 15.39 3.19 10.14
CA ASP A 103 15.22 1.75 10.22
C ASP A 103 14.24 1.38 11.34
N LEU A 104 13.90 0.09 11.45
CA LEU A 104 12.97 -0.40 12.47
C LEU A 104 13.45 -0.07 13.88
N GLY A 105 14.76 -0.23 14.15
CA GLY A 105 15.32 0.09 15.47
C GLY A 105 15.18 1.56 15.82
N LYS A 106 15.29 2.48 14.86
CA LYS A 106 15.04 3.92 15.07
C LYS A 106 13.58 4.20 15.37
N ILE A 107 12.66 3.51 14.70
CA ILE A 107 11.22 3.60 14.98
C ILE A 107 10.94 3.16 16.42
N GLU A 108 11.42 1.98 16.82
CA GLU A 108 11.24 1.44 18.18
C GLU A 108 11.81 2.38 19.25
N ARG A 109 13.06 2.85 19.08
CA ARG A 109 13.68 3.82 19.99
C ARG A 109 12.90 5.13 20.09
N SER A 110 12.30 5.59 18.99
CA SER A 110 11.49 6.81 19.02
C SER A 110 10.21 6.63 19.85
N ILE A 111 9.57 5.47 19.73
CA ILE A 111 8.38 5.13 20.51
C ILE A 111 8.71 5.09 22.00
N GLU A 112 9.78 4.37 22.37
CA GLU A 112 10.25 4.27 23.75
C GLU A 112 10.55 5.64 24.37
N ARG A 113 11.25 6.51 23.63
CA ARG A 113 11.66 7.82 24.13
C ARG A 113 10.48 8.78 24.29
N PHE A 114 9.52 8.80 23.38
CA PHE A 114 8.30 9.61 23.56
C PHE A 114 7.50 9.14 24.78
N HIS A 115 7.27 7.83 24.91
CA HIS A 115 6.55 7.28 26.07
C HIS A 115 7.29 7.53 27.39
N ALA A 116 8.62 7.46 27.42
CA ALA A 116 9.43 7.79 28.60
C ALA A 116 9.26 9.25 29.06
N HIS A 117 8.93 10.15 28.13
CA HIS A 117 8.62 11.55 28.41
C HIS A 117 7.11 11.81 28.62
N LYS A 118 6.29 10.75 28.69
CA LYS A 118 4.82 10.81 28.81
C LYS A 118 4.15 11.52 27.63
N ILE A 119 4.80 11.52 26.47
CA ILE A 119 4.28 12.06 25.22
C ILE A 119 3.65 10.90 24.46
N ARG A 120 2.37 11.04 24.09
CA ARG A 120 1.64 10.03 23.32
C ARG A 120 1.94 10.10 21.83
N ILE A 121 1.62 9.02 21.13
CA ILE A 121 1.93 8.84 19.72
C ILE A 121 0.66 8.54 18.92
N HIS A 122 0.43 9.39 17.91
CA HIS A 122 -0.35 9.03 16.74
C HIS A 122 0.61 8.53 15.64
N GLY A 123 0.60 7.21 15.39
CA GLY A 123 1.46 6.59 14.39
C GLY A 123 0.88 6.72 12.98
N MET A 124 1.62 7.36 12.08
CA MET A 124 1.23 7.55 10.69
C MET A 124 1.96 6.56 9.79
N PHE A 125 1.20 5.68 9.15
CA PHE A 125 1.69 4.66 8.23
C PHE A 125 1.05 4.82 6.84
N VAL A 126 1.79 4.43 5.82
CA VAL A 126 1.37 4.39 4.42
C VAL A 126 1.51 2.96 3.92
N VAL A 127 0.41 2.40 3.39
CA VAL A 127 0.35 1.04 2.85
C VAL A 127 0.09 1.05 1.35
N GLY A 128 0.46 -0.03 0.67
CA GLY A 128 0.24 -0.17 -0.77
C GLY A 128 1.45 0.23 -1.61
N SER A 129 2.65 0.17 -1.03
CA SER A 129 3.91 0.15 -1.76
C SER A 129 4.02 -1.09 -2.65
N ASP A 130 4.90 -1.06 -3.65
CA ASP A 130 5.22 -2.25 -4.48
C ASP A 130 6.00 -3.34 -3.72
N GLU A 131 6.46 -3.01 -2.52
CA GLU A 131 7.13 -3.92 -1.59
C GLU A 131 6.18 -4.46 -0.51
N ASP A 132 4.97 -3.92 -0.41
CA ASP A 132 3.96 -4.35 0.56
C ASP A 132 3.12 -5.53 0.02
N ASP A 133 2.79 -6.43 0.93
CA ASP A 133 1.87 -7.56 0.76
C ASP A 133 0.96 -7.69 2.00
N LEU A 134 0.03 -8.65 2.01
CA LEU A 134 -0.90 -8.82 3.13
C LEU A 134 -0.18 -9.10 4.46
N GLU A 135 0.95 -9.82 4.42
CA GLU A 135 1.77 -10.11 5.60
C GLU A 135 2.35 -8.82 6.19
N THR A 136 2.84 -7.91 5.35
CA THR A 136 3.36 -6.60 5.81
C THR A 136 2.28 -5.72 6.41
N LEU A 137 1.06 -5.72 5.85
CA LEU A 137 -0.06 -4.93 6.38
C LEU A 137 -0.47 -5.45 7.77
N ASP A 138 -0.60 -6.77 7.91
CA ASP A 138 -0.93 -7.39 9.18
C ASP A 138 0.17 -7.18 10.24
N ALA A 139 1.44 -7.39 9.85
CA ALA A 139 2.60 -7.16 10.72
C ALA A 139 2.69 -5.69 11.19
N THR A 140 2.30 -4.72 10.36
CA THR A 140 2.27 -3.30 10.73
C THR A 140 1.24 -3.04 11.83
N ALA A 141 0.05 -3.64 11.74
CA ALA A 141 -0.96 -3.54 12.79
C ALA A 141 -0.52 -4.24 14.09
N GLU A 142 0.13 -5.40 13.98
CA GLU A 142 0.71 -6.11 15.13
C GLU A 142 1.81 -5.32 15.81
N PHE A 143 2.70 -4.71 15.04
CA PHE A 143 3.75 -3.84 15.54
C PHE A 143 3.15 -2.67 16.34
N ALA A 144 2.15 -1.99 15.79
CA ALA A 144 1.51 -0.87 16.47
C ALA A 144 0.85 -1.28 17.80
N LEU A 145 0.22 -2.47 17.85
CA LEU A 145 -0.34 -3.02 19.08
C LEU A 145 0.74 -3.44 20.09
N LYS A 146 1.81 -4.09 19.62
CA LYS A 146 2.94 -4.58 20.43
C LYS A 146 3.66 -3.43 21.13
N HIS A 147 3.91 -2.33 20.40
CA HIS A 147 4.62 -1.16 20.91
C HIS A 147 3.70 -0.13 21.62
N ASP A 148 2.45 -0.51 21.88
CA ASP A 148 1.45 0.30 22.59
C ASP A 148 1.19 1.69 21.99
N ILE A 149 1.35 1.84 20.66
CA ILE A 149 1.04 3.09 19.96
C ILE A 149 -0.40 3.48 20.30
N ASP A 150 -0.60 4.75 20.64
CA ASP A 150 -1.85 5.19 21.27
C ASP A 150 -3.01 5.26 20.27
N SER A 151 -2.72 5.79 19.07
CA SER A 151 -3.63 5.79 17.91
C SER A 151 -2.84 5.65 16.61
N VAL A 152 -3.50 5.20 15.54
CA VAL A 152 -2.86 5.04 14.24
C VAL A 152 -3.74 5.53 13.09
N GLN A 153 -3.08 5.88 11.99
CA GLN A 153 -3.67 5.92 10.66
C GLN A 153 -2.91 4.97 9.74
N PHE A 154 -3.64 4.18 8.96
CA PHE A 154 -3.12 3.38 7.85
C PHE A 154 -3.64 3.98 6.55
N MET A 155 -2.92 4.94 5.98
CA MET A 155 -3.33 5.56 4.71
C MET A 155 -2.87 4.72 3.53
N ILE A 156 -3.71 4.58 2.53
CA ILE A 156 -3.35 3.98 1.25
C ILE A 156 -2.54 5.01 0.45
N LEU A 157 -1.39 4.56 -0.08
CA LEU A 157 -0.56 5.36 -0.99
C LEU A 157 -1.43 5.92 -2.12
N THR A 158 -1.57 7.24 -2.20
CA THR A 158 -2.42 7.90 -3.18
C THR A 158 -1.55 8.68 -4.17
N PRO A 159 -1.65 8.41 -5.48
CA PRO A 159 -0.89 9.11 -6.51
C PRO A 159 -1.45 10.52 -6.75
N ILE A 160 -1.00 11.50 -5.96
CA ILE A 160 -1.49 12.89 -6.04
C ILE A 160 -0.81 13.63 -7.20
N PRO A 161 -1.57 14.21 -8.17
CA PRO A 161 -1.00 15.01 -9.25
C PRO A 161 -0.13 16.17 -8.76
N GLY A 162 1.01 16.38 -9.42
CA GLY A 162 2.00 17.39 -9.04
C GLY A 162 2.91 16.97 -7.88
N SER A 163 2.82 15.73 -7.40
CA SER A 163 3.90 15.10 -6.63
C SER A 163 4.99 14.57 -7.56
N PRO A 164 6.28 14.60 -7.16
CA PRO A 164 7.36 14.04 -7.97
C PRO A 164 7.12 12.58 -8.36
N ASP A 165 6.53 11.79 -7.46
CA ASP A 165 6.20 10.39 -7.71
C ASP A 165 5.09 10.25 -8.75
N TYR A 166 4.06 11.12 -8.73
CA TYR A 166 3.04 11.13 -9.77
C TYR A 166 3.65 11.37 -11.14
N ASP A 167 4.45 12.41 -11.27
CA ASP A 167 5.03 12.81 -12.56
C ASP A 167 5.99 11.73 -13.06
N THR A 168 6.83 11.16 -12.21
CA THR A 168 7.85 10.19 -12.64
C THR A 168 7.34 8.77 -12.82
N LEU A 169 6.31 8.36 -12.08
CA LEU A 169 5.84 6.98 -12.04
C LEU A 169 4.49 6.81 -12.75
N TYR A 170 3.53 7.69 -12.49
CA TYR A 170 2.14 7.49 -12.94
C TYR A 170 1.87 8.19 -14.28
N ASP A 171 2.37 9.41 -14.48
CA ASP A 171 2.16 10.16 -15.73
C ASP A 171 2.90 9.53 -16.93
N HIS A 172 4.08 8.96 -16.68
CA HIS A 172 4.87 8.25 -17.70
C HIS A 172 4.41 6.79 -17.92
N GLY A 173 3.28 6.37 -17.33
CA GLY A 173 2.72 5.03 -17.50
C GLY A 173 3.55 3.90 -16.86
N ARG A 174 4.49 4.23 -15.96
CA ARG A 174 5.30 3.25 -15.23
C ARG A 174 4.56 2.67 -14.01
N LYS A 175 3.42 3.24 -13.61
CA LYS A 175 2.50 2.73 -12.59
C LYS A 175 1.07 3.02 -13.01
N TYR A 176 0.13 2.19 -12.58
CA TYR A 176 -1.27 2.32 -12.98
C TYR A 176 -2.11 3.00 -11.93
N VAL A 177 -2.79 4.05 -12.38
CA VAL A 177 -3.98 4.60 -11.74
C VAL A 177 -5.18 3.82 -12.25
N ILE A 178 -5.92 3.16 -11.36
CA ILE A 178 -7.11 2.38 -11.72
C ILE A 178 -8.38 3.24 -11.77
N SER A 179 -8.36 4.40 -11.09
CA SER A 179 -9.47 5.36 -11.07
C SER A 179 -8.95 6.79 -10.98
N LYS A 180 -9.51 7.69 -11.81
CA LYS A 180 -9.28 9.14 -11.72
C LYS A 180 -10.46 9.88 -11.08
N ASN A 181 -11.34 9.16 -10.37
CA ASN A 181 -12.36 9.82 -9.57
C ASN A 181 -11.70 10.47 -8.35
N TRP A 182 -11.52 11.79 -8.39
CA TRP A 182 -10.86 12.57 -7.34
C TRP A 182 -11.53 12.47 -5.97
N GLN A 183 -12.81 12.06 -5.90
CA GLN A 183 -13.48 11.79 -4.63
C GLN A 183 -12.78 10.69 -3.82
N PHE A 184 -12.10 9.76 -4.49
CA PHE A 184 -11.38 8.65 -3.87
C PHE A 184 -9.89 8.93 -3.63
N TYR A 185 -9.43 10.18 -3.81
CA TYR A 185 -8.05 10.59 -3.55
C TYR A 185 -7.90 11.10 -2.11
N ASP A 186 -8.34 10.31 -1.15
CA ASP A 186 -8.51 10.67 0.26
C ASP A 186 -7.60 9.88 1.22
N GLY A 187 -6.73 9.03 0.67
CA GLY A 187 -5.86 8.14 1.46
C GLY A 187 -6.59 6.94 2.10
N HIS A 188 -7.87 6.74 1.81
CA HIS A 188 -8.68 5.64 2.37
C HIS A 188 -9.30 4.75 1.27
N HIS A 189 -9.27 5.20 0.03
CA HIS A 189 -9.67 4.44 -1.15
C HIS A 189 -8.49 4.08 -2.04
N VAL A 190 -8.49 2.85 -2.56
CA VAL A 190 -7.47 2.41 -3.52
C VAL A 190 -7.77 2.99 -4.90
N VAL A 191 -6.79 3.73 -5.43
CA VAL A 191 -6.86 4.28 -6.78
C VAL A 191 -5.65 3.91 -7.65
N HIS A 192 -4.77 3.02 -7.16
CA HIS A 192 -3.62 2.51 -7.89
C HIS A 192 -3.45 1.00 -7.78
N GLN A 193 -2.59 0.46 -8.65
CA GLN A 193 -2.16 -0.94 -8.64
C GLN A 193 -0.78 -1.10 -7.99
N PRO A 194 -0.66 -1.72 -6.82
CA PRO A 194 0.63 -2.16 -6.28
C PRO A 194 1.11 -3.45 -6.96
N ARG A 195 2.42 -3.70 -6.89
CA ARG A 195 3.05 -4.89 -7.52
C ARG A 195 2.65 -6.24 -6.91
N ARG A 196 2.48 -6.34 -5.58
CA ARG A 196 2.33 -7.63 -4.86
C ARG A 196 0.93 -7.88 -4.29
N LEU A 197 -0.04 -7.01 -4.57
CA LEU A 197 -1.43 -7.10 -4.13
C LEU A 197 -2.36 -6.79 -5.29
N SER A 198 -3.57 -7.34 -5.28
CA SER A 198 -4.66 -6.75 -6.06
C SER A 198 -5.16 -5.49 -5.35
N PRO A 199 -5.73 -4.51 -6.07
CA PRO A 199 -6.37 -3.33 -5.50
C PRO A 199 -7.46 -3.70 -4.47
N TYR A 200 -8.20 -4.77 -4.75
CA TYR A 200 -9.18 -5.32 -3.81
C TYR A 200 -8.54 -5.80 -2.50
N GLU A 201 -7.45 -6.57 -2.57
CA GLU A 201 -6.72 -7.02 -1.37
C GLU A 201 -6.07 -5.86 -0.62
N LEU A 202 -5.55 -4.85 -1.32
CA LEU A 202 -5.02 -3.66 -0.67
C LEU A 202 -6.12 -2.91 0.11
N GLN A 203 -7.28 -2.68 -0.50
CA GLN A 203 -8.41 -2.01 0.15
C GLN A 203 -8.85 -2.78 1.39
N MET A 204 -9.07 -4.09 1.25
CA MET A 204 -9.50 -4.94 2.35
C MET A 204 -8.43 -5.09 3.43
N GLY A 205 -7.16 -5.24 3.05
CA GLY A 205 -6.04 -5.35 3.98
C GLY A 205 -5.86 -4.09 4.82
N ALA A 206 -6.01 -2.89 4.23
CA ALA A 206 -5.94 -1.63 4.96
C ALA A 206 -7.07 -1.52 6.00
N ILE A 207 -8.30 -1.88 5.62
CA ILE A 207 -9.45 -1.92 6.53
C ILE A 207 -9.21 -2.94 7.66
N GLN A 208 -8.76 -4.14 7.33
CA GLN A 208 -8.47 -5.20 8.31
C GLN A 208 -7.37 -4.80 9.30
N ALA A 209 -6.31 -4.14 8.83
CA ALA A 209 -5.25 -3.60 9.68
C ALA A 209 -5.82 -2.57 10.69
N MET A 210 -6.68 -1.65 10.22
CA MET A 210 -7.37 -0.71 11.10
C MET A 210 -8.32 -1.42 12.08
N GLU A 211 -9.09 -2.41 11.63
CA GLU A 211 -10.02 -3.19 12.47
C GLU A 211 -9.30 -3.98 13.56
N LYS A 212 -8.11 -4.53 13.25
CA LYS A 212 -7.24 -5.24 14.19
C LYS A 212 -6.76 -4.31 15.29
N PHE A 213 -6.26 -3.12 14.94
CA PHE A 213 -5.80 -2.13 15.90
C PHE A 213 -6.94 -1.56 16.75
N TYR A 214 -8.05 -1.13 16.12
CA TYR A 214 -9.25 -0.59 16.77
C TYR A 214 -10.25 -1.68 17.20
N SER A 215 -9.75 -2.84 17.61
CA SER A 215 -10.56 -3.97 18.05
C SER A 215 -11.11 -3.78 19.47
N TRP A 216 -12.16 -4.52 19.84
CA TRP A 216 -12.65 -4.54 21.22
C TRP A 216 -11.59 -4.99 22.22
N ARG A 217 -10.71 -5.91 21.80
CA ARG A 217 -9.52 -6.31 22.57
C ARG A 217 -8.59 -5.13 22.82
N GLY A 218 -8.30 -4.34 21.78
CA GLY A 218 -7.48 -3.13 21.88
C GLY A 218 -8.11 -2.06 22.79
N ILE A 219 -9.43 -1.93 22.80
CA ILE A 219 -10.17 -1.02 23.69
C ILE A 219 -10.08 -1.51 25.14
N ALA A 220 -10.38 -2.79 25.39
CA ALA A 220 -10.29 -3.40 26.72
C ALA A 220 -8.88 -3.30 27.31
N GLN A 221 -7.84 -3.46 26.49
CA GLN A 221 -6.45 -3.31 26.90
C GLN A 221 -6.15 -1.89 27.41
N LYS A 222 -6.63 -0.84 26.74
CA LYS A 222 -6.45 0.55 27.21
C LYS A 222 -7.27 0.84 28.47
N LEU A 223 -8.50 0.31 28.58
CA LEU A 223 -9.30 0.40 29.81
C LEU A 223 -8.63 -0.28 31.01
N TRP A 224 -8.02 -1.45 30.82
CA TRP A 224 -7.26 -2.13 31.87
C TRP A 224 -6.11 -1.26 32.38
N LYS A 225 -5.43 -0.56 31.47
CA LYS A 225 -4.37 0.41 31.79
C LYS A 225 -4.90 1.73 32.39
N ARG A 226 -6.22 1.86 32.58
CA ARG A 226 -6.91 3.08 33.04
C ARG A 226 -6.73 4.28 32.10
N ASP A 227 -6.42 4.02 30.83
CA ASP A 227 -6.33 5.05 29.79
C ASP A 227 -7.68 5.24 29.11
N VAL A 228 -8.57 5.97 29.81
CA VAL A 228 -9.95 6.23 29.35
C VAL A 228 -9.96 7.07 28.06
N TYR A 229 -8.98 7.97 27.91
CA TYR A 229 -8.86 8.81 26.72
C TYR A 229 -8.63 7.97 25.48
N TYR A 230 -7.59 7.12 25.45
CA TYR A 230 -7.33 6.28 24.27
C TYR A 230 -8.27 5.09 24.14
N ALA A 231 -8.88 4.62 25.22
CA ALA A 231 -10.02 3.70 25.08
C ALA A 231 -11.17 4.35 24.30
N THR A 232 -11.45 5.63 24.56
CA THR A 232 -12.47 6.42 23.84
C THR A 232 -12.06 6.65 22.39
N ILE A 233 -10.81 7.06 22.13
CA ILE A 233 -10.30 7.21 20.75
C ILE A 233 -10.40 5.89 19.98
N ARG A 234 -10.02 4.76 20.59
CA ARG A 234 -10.12 3.45 19.92
C ARG A 234 -11.56 3.02 19.66
N TYR A 235 -12.49 3.35 20.57
CA TYR A 235 -13.91 3.16 20.36
C TYR A 235 -14.43 3.99 19.18
N TRP A 236 -14.03 5.26 19.08
CA TRP A 236 -14.38 6.12 17.94
C TRP A 236 -13.82 5.58 16.64
N GLY A 237 -12.56 5.15 16.59
CA GLY A 237 -11.99 4.47 15.42
C GLY A 237 -12.79 3.24 15.00
N LYS A 238 -13.21 2.42 15.98
CA LYS A 238 -14.10 1.27 15.71
C LYS A 238 -15.47 1.67 15.17
N LYS A 239 -16.05 2.74 15.70
CA LYS A 239 -17.32 3.28 15.24
C LYS A 239 -17.20 3.83 13.81
N MET A 240 -16.13 4.57 13.51
CA MET A 240 -15.84 5.10 12.18
C MET A 240 -15.70 3.97 11.16
N LEU A 241 -15.01 2.87 11.48
CA LEU A 241 -14.93 1.71 10.58
C LEU A 241 -16.32 1.11 10.29
N ARG A 242 -17.21 1.05 11.29
CA ARG A 242 -18.60 0.59 11.09
C ARG A 242 -19.40 1.58 10.24
N GLU A 243 -19.18 2.88 10.41
CA GLU A 243 -19.82 3.93 9.61
C GLU A 243 -19.32 3.91 8.16
N TRP A 244 -18.02 3.66 7.96
CA TRP A 244 -17.41 3.50 6.65
C TRP A 244 -18.10 2.40 5.85
N TRP A 245 -18.38 1.24 6.48
CA TRP A 245 -19.15 0.16 5.85
C TRP A 245 -20.65 0.45 5.67
N LYS A 246 -21.22 1.44 6.39
CA LYS A 246 -22.61 1.89 6.21
C LYS A 246 -22.77 2.88 5.07
N ASP A 247 -21.71 3.56 4.69
CA ASP A 247 -21.70 4.42 3.52
C ASP A 247 -21.89 3.62 2.23
N ALA A 248 -22.72 4.13 1.31
CA ALA A 248 -23.04 3.43 0.07
C ALA A 248 -21.94 3.56 -0.99
N GLU A 249 -21.23 4.68 -1.04
CA GLU A 249 -20.14 4.92 -2.00
C GLU A 249 -18.95 4.05 -1.67
N ASN A 250 -18.58 3.95 -0.39
CA ASN A 250 -17.51 3.08 0.09
C ASN A 250 -17.75 1.61 -0.28
N ARG A 251 -18.97 1.11 -0.04
CA ARG A 251 -19.33 -0.28 -0.41
C ARG A 251 -19.28 -0.50 -1.92
N GLN A 252 -19.82 0.44 -2.71
CA GLN A 252 -19.79 0.37 -4.16
C GLN A 252 -18.34 0.36 -4.69
N HIS A 253 -17.44 1.13 -4.07
CA HIS A 253 -16.04 1.12 -4.43
C HIS A 253 -15.40 -0.26 -4.19
N VAL A 254 -15.62 -0.87 -3.02
CA VAL A 254 -15.12 -2.22 -2.72
C VAL A 254 -15.71 -3.28 -3.66
N GLU A 255 -17.01 -3.20 -3.93
CA GLU A 255 -17.69 -4.10 -4.86
C GLU A 255 -17.16 -3.95 -6.29
N TRP A 256 -16.86 -2.72 -6.73
CA TRP A 256 -16.24 -2.45 -8.02
C TRP A 256 -14.84 -3.07 -8.13
N LEU A 257 -14.00 -2.90 -7.12
CA LEU A 257 -12.68 -3.56 -7.06
C LEU A 257 -12.80 -5.08 -7.12
N ARG A 258 -13.74 -5.65 -6.35
CA ARG A 258 -14.00 -7.08 -6.35
C ARG A 258 -14.51 -7.56 -7.71
N ALA A 259 -15.46 -6.85 -8.31
CA ALA A 259 -15.99 -7.22 -9.62
C ALA A 259 -14.89 -7.25 -10.69
N GLN A 260 -13.97 -6.28 -10.67
CA GLN A 260 -12.82 -6.28 -11.59
C GLN A 260 -11.90 -7.49 -11.42
N LEU A 261 -11.65 -7.92 -10.18
CA LEU A 261 -10.79 -9.06 -9.88
C LEU A 261 -11.43 -10.39 -10.33
N TYR A 262 -12.74 -10.54 -10.14
CA TYR A 262 -13.45 -11.81 -10.38
C TYR A 262 -14.18 -11.89 -11.73
N ALA A 263 -14.21 -10.82 -12.53
CA ALA A 263 -14.99 -10.75 -13.78
C ALA A 263 -14.70 -11.91 -14.75
N ASP A 264 -13.42 -12.19 -15.01
CA ASP A 264 -13.00 -13.23 -15.96
C ASP A 264 -13.42 -14.63 -15.49
N ALA A 265 -13.20 -14.93 -14.20
CA ALA A 265 -13.54 -16.23 -13.63
C ALA A 265 -15.06 -16.46 -13.57
N ALA A 266 -15.84 -15.42 -13.30
CA ALA A 266 -17.31 -15.49 -13.30
C ALA A 266 -17.87 -15.80 -14.69
N ALA A 267 -17.25 -15.28 -15.75
CA ALA A 267 -17.68 -15.53 -17.13
C ALA A 267 -17.36 -16.95 -17.62
N LEU A 268 -16.26 -17.55 -17.12
CA LEU A 268 -15.70 -18.80 -17.64
C LEU A 268 -16.04 -20.03 -16.80
N GLY A 269 -16.40 -19.84 -15.53
CA GLY A 269 -16.68 -20.92 -14.58
C GLY A 269 -15.40 -21.51 -13.97
N HIS A 270 -15.43 -21.80 -12.66
CA HIS A 270 -14.27 -22.33 -11.94
C HIS A 270 -14.05 -23.83 -12.16
N GLY A 271 -12.79 -24.25 -12.22
CA GLY A 271 -12.38 -25.66 -12.15
C GLY A 271 -12.58 -26.48 -13.43
N ALA A 272 -13.08 -25.84 -14.50
CA ALA A 272 -13.26 -26.46 -15.81
C ALA A 272 -11.94 -26.56 -16.62
N VAL A 273 -10.90 -25.86 -16.19
CA VAL A 273 -9.64 -25.71 -16.94
C VAL A 273 -8.52 -26.42 -16.18
N LYS A 274 -7.84 -27.39 -16.79
CA LYS A 274 -6.70 -28.13 -16.21
C LYS A 274 -5.43 -27.98 -17.06
N THR A 275 -5.59 -27.67 -18.33
CA THR A 275 -4.51 -27.53 -19.28
C THR A 275 -4.61 -26.20 -20.01
N VAL A 276 -3.49 -25.47 -20.12
CA VAL A 276 -3.44 -24.15 -20.72
C VAL A 276 -2.44 -24.11 -21.88
N GLY A 277 -2.89 -23.62 -23.03
CA GLY A 277 -2.03 -23.31 -24.16
C GLY A 277 -1.33 -21.95 -23.97
N LEU A 278 -0.01 -21.91 -24.17
CA LEU A 278 0.80 -20.69 -24.17
C LEU A 278 1.69 -20.64 -25.43
N PRO A 279 1.85 -19.48 -26.09
CA PRO A 279 2.82 -19.33 -27.18
C PRO A 279 4.23 -19.72 -26.72
N ALA A 280 4.91 -20.59 -27.46
CA ALA A 280 6.26 -21.06 -27.09
C ALA A 280 7.27 -19.91 -26.95
N LEU A 281 7.11 -18.85 -27.75
CA LEU A 281 7.93 -17.64 -27.70
C LEU A 281 7.84 -16.93 -26.34
N LEU A 282 6.66 -16.94 -25.70
CA LEU A 282 6.46 -16.29 -24.39
C LEU A 282 7.27 -17.00 -23.30
N LEU A 283 7.38 -18.33 -23.36
CA LEU A 283 8.10 -19.15 -22.37
C LEU A 283 9.62 -18.90 -22.36
N GLN A 284 10.15 -18.24 -23.39
CA GLN A 284 11.57 -17.87 -23.45
C GLN A 284 11.88 -16.62 -22.62
N ASP A 285 10.90 -15.77 -22.34
CA ASP A 285 11.05 -14.59 -21.49
C ASP A 285 10.87 -14.94 -20.00
N SER A 286 11.46 -14.13 -19.11
CA SER A 286 11.33 -14.26 -17.65
C SER A 286 9.88 -14.32 -17.18
N LEU A 287 8.99 -13.57 -17.82
CA LEU A 287 7.60 -13.52 -17.41
C LEU A 287 6.82 -14.78 -17.81
N GLY A 288 7.14 -15.35 -18.97
CA GLY A 288 6.56 -16.63 -19.39
C GLY A 288 7.03 -17.79 -18.51
N ARG A 289 8.30 -17.79 -18.09
CA ARG A 289 8.80 -18.76 -17.09
C ARG A 289 8.10 -18.61 -15.74
N LEU A 290 7.94 -17.37 -15.25
CA LEU A 290 7.20 -17.08 -14.04
C LEU A 290 5.75 -17.60 -14.13
N LEU A 291 5.06 -17.30 -15.23
CA LEU A 291 3.70 -17.77 -15.49
C LEU A 291 3.63 -19.29 -15.55
N GLN A 292 4.59 -19.94 -16.21
CA GLN A 292 4.65 -21.40 -16.28
C GLN A 292 4.79 -22.03 -14.90
N ARG A 293 5.68 -21.51 -14.05
CA ARG A 293 5.85 -22.00 -12.68
C ARG A 293 4.62 -21.75 -11.82
N PHE A 294 4.08 -20.53 -11.88
CA PHE A 294 2.85 -20.16 -11.19
C PHE A 294 1.71 -21.13 -11.50
N LEU A 295 1.49 -21.43 -12.78
CA LEU A 295 0.48 -22.40 -13.21
C LEU A 295 0.80 -23.82 -12.71
N GLY A 296 2.08 -24.21 -12.71
CA GLY A 296 2.55 -25.48 -12.16
C GLY A 296 2.25 -25.65 -10.67
N GLU A 297 2.50 -24.63 -9.85
CA GLU A 297 2.16 -24.59 -8.41
C GLU A 297 0.64 -24.73 -8.17
N LEU A 298 -0.18 -24.24 -9.10
CA LEU A 298 -1.63 -24.42 -9.08
C LEU A 298 -2.09 -25.80 -9.58
N GLY A 299 -1.16 -26.65 -10.07
CA GLY A 299 -1.46 -27.96 -10.64
C GLY A 299 -2.01 -27.91 -12.06
N VAL A 300 -1.78 -26.80 -12.77
CA VAL A 300 -2.22 -26.58 -14.16
C VAL A 300 -1.11 -26.96 -15.12
N LYS A 301 -1.42 -27.79 -16.12
CA LYS A 301 -0.46 -28.22 -17.12
C LYS A 301 -0.33 -27.17 -18.23
N VAL A 302 0.89 -26.69 -18.48
CA VAL A 302 1.18 -25.79 -19.60
C VAL A 302 1.55 -26.58 -20.85
N VAL A 303 0.90 -26.25 -21.98
CA VAL A 303 1.17 -26.82 -23.31
C VAL A 303 1.77 -25.71 -24.19
N PRO A 304 3.08 -25.79 -24.54
CA PRO A 304 3.71 -24.86 -25.47
C PRO A 304 3.11 -25.00 -26.88
N LEU A 305 2.65 -23.89 -27.45
CA LEU A 305 2.12 -23.83 -28.81
C LEU A 305 3.25 -23.42 -29.77
N ALA A 306 3.57 -24.32 -30.71
CA ALA A 306 4.51 -24.03 -31.80
C ALA A 306 3.87 -23.12 -32.85
N GLU A 307 4.68 -22.34 -33.58
CA GLU A 307 4.21 -21.45 -34.66
C GLU A 307 3.44 -22.24 -35.75
N ALA A 308 3.90 -23.44 -36.10
CA ALA A 308 3.23 -24.34 -37.05
C ALA A 308 1.90 -24.95 -36.53
N ALA A 309 1.67 -24.96 -35.21
CA ALA A 309 0.42 -25.45 -34.63
C ALA A 309 -0.74 -24.45 -34.77
N ALA A 310 -0.44 -23.17 -35.05
CA ALA A 310 -1.44 -22.18 -35.44
C ALA A 310 -2.13 -22.58 -36.76
N GLU A 311 -1.38 -23.12 -37.73
CA GLU A 311 -1.93 -23.52 -39.03
C GLU A 311 -2.85 -24.76 -38.96
N SER A 312 -2.67 -25.62 -37.95
CA SER A 312 -3.45 -26.85 -37.73
C SER A 312 -4.41 -26.72 -36.53
N ALA A 313 -5.25 -25.69 -36.55
CA ALA A 313 -6.10 -25.31 -35.42
C ALA A 313 -7.06 -26.39 -34.90
N ALA A 314 -7.48 -27.33 -35.75
CA ALA A 314 -8.48 -28.34 -35.41
C ALA A 314 -7.97 -29.41 -34.42
N ARG A 315 -6.73 -29.89 -34.55
CA ARG A 315 -6.14 -30.91 -33.65
C ARG A 315 -5.65 -30.33 -32.32
N ALA A 316 -5.22 -29.07 -32.31
CA ALA A 316 -4.70 -28.43 -31.10
C ALA A 316 -5.82 -28.11 -30.09
N ARG A 317 -7.07 -27.88 -30.54
CA ARG A 317 -8.23 -27.62 -29.67
C ARG A 317 -8.56 -28.76 -28.70
N GLU A 318 -8.15 -29.99 -28.99
CA GLU A 318 -8.39 -31.16 -28.15
C GLU A 318 -7.35 -31.34 -27.03
N THR A 319 -6.32 -30.48 -26.98
CA THR A 319 -5.14 -30.68 -26.12
C THR A 319 -5.07 -29.73 -24.91
N PHE A 320 -5.89 -28.68 -24.87
CA PHE A 320 -5.92 -27.72 -23.75
C PHE A 320 -7.31 -27.08 -23.60
N ASP A 321 -7.63 -26.69 -22.37
CA ASP A 321 -8.95 -26.21 -21.97
C ASP A 321 -9.08 -24.67 -22.07
N CYS A 322 -7.95 -23.95 -22.03
CA CYS A 322 -7.90 -22.49 -22.12
C CYS A 322 -6.64 -22.03 -22.86
N LEU A 323 -6.77 -20.91 -23.59
CA LEU A 323 -5.66 -20.24 -24.24
C LEU A 323 -5.37 -18.92 -23.50
N ILE A 324 -4.14 -18.76 -23.00
CA ILE A 324 -3.69 -17.47 -22.46
C ILE A 324 -2.91 -16.75 -23.55
N THR A 325 -3.40 -15.56 -23.93
CA THR A 325 -2.70 -14.70 -24.90
C THR A 325 -2.21 -13.43 -24.22
N PRO A 326 -0.93 -13.08 -24.35
CA PRO A 326 -0.42 -11.83 -23.84
C PRO A 326 -1.04 -10.65 -24.62
N ILE A 327 -1.39 -9.58 -23.91
CA ILE A 327 -1.67 -8.29 -24.54
C ILE A 327 -0.43 -7.43 -24.40
N VAL A 328 0.23 -7.17 -25.52
CA VAL A 328 1.36 -6.25 -25.58
C VAL A 328 0.82 -4.84 -25.75
N LYS A 329 0.75 -4.06 -24.66
CA LYS A 329 0.61 -2.61 -24.78
C LYS A 329 1.97 -2.06 -25.21
N ARG A 330 2.08 -1.49 -26.41
CA ARG A 330 3.31 -0.88 -26.95
C ARG A 330 3.88 0.14 -25.94
N ALA A 331 4.94 -0.21 -25.23
CA ALA A 331 5.58 0.72 -24.31
C ALA A 331 7.08 0.44 -24.09
N ALA A 332 7.88 0.27 -25.16
CA ALA A 332 9.31 0.62 -25.20
C ALA A 332 9.90 0.38 -26.60
N LYS A 333 10.84 1.24 -27.02
CA LYS A 333 11.57 1.16 -28.31
C LYS A 333 12.54 -0.03 -28.40
N GLU A 334 12.91 -0.65 -27.27
CA GLU A 334 14.03 -1.61 -27.20
C GLU A 334 13.63 -3.10 -27.38
N ARG A 335 12.34 -3.44 -27.31
CA ARG A 335 11.83 -4.82 -27.54
C ARG A 335 10.83 -4.91 -28.71
N GLY A 336 10.93 -3.98 -29.67
CA GLY A 336 9.97 -3.82 -30.75
C GLY A 336 9.74 -5.07 -31.61
N GLU A 337 10.81 -5.81 -31.93
CA GLU A 337 10.74 -7.02 -32.76
C GLU A 337 10.09 -8.18 -32.01
N PHE A 338 10.50 -8.47 -30.77
CA PHE A 338 9.87 -9.50 -29.93
C PHE A 338 8.37 -9.22 -29.72
N HIS A 339 8.01 -7.96 -29.45
CA HIS A 339 6.63 -7.52 -29.30
C HIS A 339 5.82 -7.66 -30.59
N ALA A 340 6.41 -7.32 -31.74
CA ALA A 340 5.75 -7.48 -33.04
C ALA A 340 5.52 -8.96 -33.37
N SER A 341 6.51 -9.83 -33.13
CA SER A 341 6.39 -11.28 -33.34
C SER A 341 5.34 -11.90 -32.42
N LEU A 342 5.36 -11.55 -31.13
CA LEU A 342 4.37 -12.05 -30.16
C LEU A 342 2.95 -11.57 -30.49
N GLN A 343 2.81 -10.33 -30.96
CA GLN A 343 1.54 -9.78 -31.40
C GLN A 343 1.02 -10.48 -32.66
N ALA A 344 1.88 -10.74 -33.65
CA ALA A 344 1.51 -11.47 -34.87
C ALA A 344 1.04 -12.91 -34.56
N VAL A 345 1.76 -13.62 -33.69
CA VAL A 345 1.35 -14.95 -33.21
C VAL A 345 0.02 -14.87 -32.46
N THR A 346 -0.14 -13.86 -31.61
CA THR A 346 -1.38 -13.64 -30.85
C THR A 346 -2.58 -13.35 -31.76
N ASP A 347 -2.41 -12.53 -32.79
CA ASP A 347 -3.48 -12.17 -33.72
C ASP A 347 -3.87 -13.35 -34.62
N GLY A 348 -2.89 -14.16 -35.06
CA GLY A 348 -3.15 -15.43 -35.76
C GLY A 348 -3.95 -16.41 -34.90
N LEU A 349 -3.54 -16.59 -33.63
CA LEU A 349 -4.28 -17.41 -32.67
C LEU A 349 -5.69 -16.84 -32.38
N ARG A 350 -5.85 -15.52 -32.31
CA ARG A 350 -7.15 -14.88 -32.06
C ARG A 350 -8.13 -15.09 -33.21
N ALA A 351 -7.66 -14.96 -34.45
CA ALA A 351 -8.49 -15.14 -35.64
C ALA A 351 -9.00 -16.58 -35.79
N GLN A 352 -8.22 -17.55 -35.33
CA GLN A 352 -8.53 -18.97 -35.50
C GLN A 352 -9.26 -19.61 -34.30
N TRP A 353 -9.29 -18.99 -33.11
CA TRP A 353 -9.89 -19.56 -31.88
C TRP A 353 -10.93 -18.65 -31.22
N GLU A 354 -12.03 -18.34 -31.92
CA GLU A 354 -13.10 -17.49 -31.38
C GLU A 354 -13.86 -18.07 -30.16
N LYS A 355 -13.89 -19.40 -29.99
CA LYS A 355 -14.73 -20.08 -28.98
C LYS A 355 -14.06 -20.39 -27.64
N LEU A 356 -12.75 -20.12 -27.47
CA LEU A 356 -12.07 -20.40 -26.21
C LEU A 356 -12.15 -19.22 -25.24
N PRO A 357 -12.22 -19.49 -23.91
CA PRO A 357 -12.01 -18.50 -22.87
C PRO A 357 -10.73 -17.66 -23.10
N LYS A 358 -10.85 -16.33 -23.15
CA LYS A 358 -9.72 -15.42 -23.42
C LYS A 358 -9.40 -14.60 -22.18
N VAL A 359 -8.28 -14.86 -21.53
CA VAL A 359 -7.74 -13.98 -20.49
C VAL A 359 -6.57 -13.19 -21.04
N SER A 360 -6.66 -11.88 -20.87
CA SER A 360 -5.73 -10.90 -21.39
C SER A 360 -4.69 -10.57 -20.33
N PHE A 361 -3.43 -10.86 -20.62
CA PHE A 361 -2.34 -10.63 -19.68
C PHE A 361 -1.54 -9.36 -20.07
N PRO A 362 -1.60 -8.26 -19.31
CA PRO A 362 -0.81 -7.07 -19.60
C PRO A 362 0.67 -7.31 -19.28
N LEU A 363 1.52 -7.26 -20.30
CA LEU A 363 2.96 -7.09 -20.15
C LEU A 363 3.23 -5.61 -19.85
N VAL A 364 3.82 -5.31 -18.70
CA VAL A 364 4.12 -3.94 -18.29
C VAL A 364 5.62 -3.81 -18.07
N ASP A 365 6.26 -3.08 -18.96
CA ASP A 365 7.68 -2.74 -18.82
C ASP A 365 7.89 -1.79 -17.62
N GLY A 366 8.83 -2.13 -16.73
CA GLY A 366 9.28 -1.26 -15.65
C GLY A 366 8.71 -1.50 -14.24
N GLN A 367 7.58 -2.21 -14.07
CA GLN A 367 7.07 -2.60 -12.74
C GLN A 367 7.46 -4.01 -12.30
N GLY A 368 7.98 -4.83 -13.22
CA GLY A 368 8.06 -6.28 -13.00
C GLY A 368 6.67 -6.94 -13.02
N PRO A 369 6.56 -8.23 -12.64
CA PRO A 369 5.26 -8.90 -12.62
C PRO A 369 4.36 -8.26 -11.57
N VAL A 370 3.12 -7.97 -11.97
CA VAL A 370 2.07 -7.44 -11.09
C VAL A 370 1.16 -8.59 -10.68
N PHE A 371 0.76 -8.66 -9.40
CA PHE A 371 -0.03 -9.76 -8.88
C PHE A 371 -1.42 -9.90 -9.50
N GLU A 372 -2.15 -8.80 -9.73
CA GLU A 372 -3.56 -8.89 -10.17
C GLU A 372 -3.76 -9.69 -11.48
N PRO A 373 -2.96 -9.52 -12.54
CA PRO A 373 -3.01 -10.39 -13.71
C PRO A 373 -2.87 -11.90 -13.40
N PHE A 374 -1.96 -12.26 -12.49
CA PHE A 374 -1.78 -13.64 -12.04
C PHE A 374 -2.97 -14.11 -11.21
N ALA A 375 -3.54 -13.22 -10.37
CA ALA A 375 -4.74 -13.51 -9.60
C ALA A 375 -5.93 -13.82 -10.51
N LYS A 376 -6.17 -13.02 -11.56
CA LYS A 376 -7.25 -13.25 -12.55
C LYS A 376 -7.09 -14.58 -13.26
N ILE A 377 -5.86 -14.91 -13.68
CA ILE A 377 -5.54 -16.21 -14.29
C ILE A 377 -5.78 -17.35 -13.27
N GLY A 378 -5.23 -17.22 -12.07
CA GLY A 378 -5.36 -18.21 -11.00
C GLY A 378 -6.82 -18.52 -10.65
N LEU A 379 -7.66 -17.48 -10.63
CA LEU A 379 -9.08 -17.56 -10.33
C LEU A 379 -9.87 -18.41 -11.34
N LEU A 380 -9.38 -18.60 -12.56
CA LEU A 380 -9.99 -19.55 -13.50
C LEU A 380 -9.95 -21.00 -12.99
N PHE A 381 -8.96 -21.32 -12.15
CA PHE A 381 -8.67 -22.70 -11.71
C PHE A 381 -9.08 -22.98 -10.26
N THR A 382 -8.97 -21.97 -9.39
CA THR A 382 -9.24 -22.12 -7.95
C THR A 382 -9.89 -20.85 -7.39
N GLN A 383 -10.81 -21.01 -6.44
CA GLN A 383 -11.40 -19.89 -5.70
C GLN A 383 -10.54 -19.43 -4.51
N ASN A 384 -9.49 -20.18 -4.19
CA ASN A 384 -8.61 -19.89 -3.06
C ASN A 384 -7.53 -18.87 -3.47
N LEU A 385 -7.75 -17.59 -3.14
CA LEU A 385 -6.80 -16.50 -3.38
C LEU A 385 -5.48 -16.68 -2.61
N ASP A 386 -5.49 -17.29 -1.43
CA ASP A 386 -4.27 -17.53 -0.66
C ASP A 386 -3.37 -18.53 -1.38
N ARG A 387 -3.96 -19.62 -1.90
CA ARG A 387 -3.23 -20.57 -2.75
C ARG A 387 -2.66 -19.91 -4.01
N ILE A 388 -3.41 -18.98 -4.61
CA ILE A 388 -2.92 -18.22 -5.78
C ILE A 388 -1.75 -17.31 -5.37
N ARG A 389 -1.84 -16.65 -4.22
CA ARG A 389 -0.77 -15.80 -3.71
C ARG A 389 0.48 -16.58 -3.37
N ASP A 390 0.34 -17.75 -2.75
CA ASP A 390 1.47 -18.64 -2.43
C ASP A 390 2.12 -19.16 -3.70
N ALA A 391 1.32 -19.60 -4.68
CA ALA A 391 1.82 -20.00 -5.99
C ALA A 391 2.57 -18.86 -6.69
N TYR A 392 2.04 -17.63 -6.61
CA TYR A 392 2.74 -16.45 -7.10
C TYR A 392 4.06 -16.32 -6.35
N LYS A 393 4.03 -16.18 -5.01
CA LYS A 393 5.15 -16.02 -4.04
C LYS A 393 6.28 -17.05 -4.26
N ASN A 394 5.95 -18.30 -4.46
CA ASN A 394 6.93 -19.36 -4.70
C ASN A 394 7.56 -19.25 -6.09
N ALA A 395 6.75 -18.97 -7.12
CA ALA A 395 7.24 -18.84 -8.49
C ALA A 395 8.21 -17.67 -8.65
N GLY A 396 7.93 -16.51 -8.02
CA GLY A 396 8.83 -15.36 -8.10
C GLY A 396 10.09 -15.51 -7.26
N ILE A 397 10.06 -16.21 -6.12
CA ILE A 397 11.30 -16.60 -5.40
C ILE A 397 12.14 -17.54 -6.28
N ALA A 398 11.52 -18.53 -6.92
CA ALA A 398 12.22 -19.48 -7.79
C ALA A 398 12.86 -18.83 -9.03
N GLU A 399 12.25 -17.75 -9.56
CA GLU A 399 12.81 -16.95 -10.66
C GLU A 399 13.73 -15.82 -10.18
N GLY A 400 14.03 -15.73 -8.88
CA GLY A 400 14.93 -14.72 -8.32
C GLY A 400 14.38 -13.29 -8.36
N LEU A 401 13.07 -13.14 -8.52
CA LEU A 401 12.39 -11.84 -8.57
C LEU A 401 12.12 -11.27 -7.19
N TRP A 402 11.95 -12.13 -6.18
CA TRP A 402 11.74 -11.75 -4.80
C TRP A 402 12.72 -12.45 -3.89
N GLU A 403 13.10 -11.79 -2.80
CA GLU A 403 13.89 -12.41 -1.73
C GLU A 403 13.02 -13.43 -0.99
N ALA A 404 13.63 -14.57 -0.64
CA ALA A 404 13.03 -15.49 0.32
C ALA A 404 12.87 -14.75 1.67
N ALA A 405 11.71 -14.94 2.30
CA ALA A 405 11.37 -14.30 3.56
C ALA A 405 12.26 -14.76 4.72
#